data_AF-A0A943HT58-F1
#
_entry.id   AF-A0A943HT58-F1
#
_cell.length_a   1.000
_cell.length_b   1.000
_cell.length_c   1.000
_cell.angle_alpha   90.00
_cell.angle_beta   90.00
_cell.angle_gamma   90.00
#
_symmetry.space_group_name_H-M   'P 1'
#
loop_
_entity.id
_entity.type
_entity.pdbx_description
1 polymer ?
#
loop_
_entity_poly.entity_id
_entity_poly.type
_entity_poly.pdbx_seq_one_letter_code
_entity_poly.pdbx_strand_id
1 'polypeptide(L)'
;MKKVRAAIVGYGNIGHYVLEALQAAPDFEIAGVVRRAGAENKPEELANYAVVKDIKELEGVEVAILCTPTRSVEKYAKEYLAMGINTVDSFDIHTGIVDLRRTLDAAAKEHKAVSIISAGWDPGSDSIVRTMLEAIAPKGITYTNFGPGMSMGHTVAVKAIDGVKAALSMTIPTGTGIHRRMVYIELKDGYKFEEVAAAIKADPYFVNDETHVKLVPSVDALLDMGHGVNLTRKGVSGKTQNQLFEFNMRINNPALTAQVLVCVARASMKQQPGCYTMVEVPVIDLLPGDREEWIGHLV
;
A
#
# COMPACT_ATOMS: atom_id res chain seq x y z
N MET A 1 21.28 8.62 -18.06
CA MET A 1 19.85 8.88 -18.34
C MET A 1 19.36 10.04 -17.50
N LYS A 2 18.37 10.81 -17.98
CA LYS A 2 17.67 11.81 -17.15
C LYS A 2 16.96 11.07 -16.01
N LYS A 3 17.13 11.53 -14.77
CA LYS A 3 16.45 10.96 -13.60
C LYS A 3 15.00 11.42 -13.55
N VAL A 4 14.11 10.54 -13.09
CA VAL A 4 12.71 10.89 -12.83
C VAL A 4 12.63 11.68 -11.52
N ARG A 5 11.98 12.85 -11.57
CA ARG A 5 11.81 13.70 -10.39
C ARG A 5 10.51 13.37 -9.65
N ALA A 6 10.63 12.75 -8.48
CA ALA A 6 9.50 12.30 -7.67
C ALA A 6 9.27 13.18 -6.43
N ALA A 7 8.02 13.51 -6.13
CA ALA A 7 7.62 14.14 -4.87
C ALA A 7 6.94 13.12 -3.95
N ILE A 8 7.24 13.19 -2.65
CA ILE A 8 6.58 12.37 -1.63
C ILE A 8 5.45 13.18 -1.02
N VAL A 9 4.21 12.69 -1.08
CA VAL A 9 3.03 13.41 -0.56
C VAL A 9 2.48 12.72 0.68
N GLY A 10 2.71 13.33 1.84
CA GLY A 10 2.45 12.72 3.15
C GLY A 10 3.69 12.01 3.68
N TYR A 11 4.02 12.24 4.95
CA TYR A 11 5.23 11.72 5.59
C TYR A 11 4.91 10.97 6.89
N GLY A 12 4.03 9.97 6.78
CA GLY A 12 3.83 8.93 7.80
C GLY A 12 4.72 7.71 7.52
N ASN A 13 4.35 6.53 8.03
CA ASN A 13 5.15 5.31 7.87
C ASN A 13 5.51 5.01 6.40
N ILE A 14 4.54 5.01 5.47
CA ILE A 14 4.81 4.74 4.06
C ILE A 14 5.72 5.81 3.45
N GLY A 15 5.47 7.10 3.73
CA GLY A 15 6.25 8.21 3.19
C GLY A 15 7.72 8.18 3.63
N HIS A 16 7.98 7.76 4.87
CA HIS A 16 9.34 7.53 5.37
C HIS A 16 10.05 6.43 4.56
N TYR A 17 9.42 5.27 4.36
CA TYR A 17 10.03 4.21 3.55
C TYR A 17 10.11 4.53 2.05
N VAL A 18 9.23 5.40 1.52
CA VAL A 18 9.34 5.90 0.15
C VAL A 18 10.60 6.76 -0.01
N LEU A 19 10.97 7.53 1.01
CA LEU A 19 12.23 8.27 1.00
C LEU A 19 13.43 7.32 0.86
N GLU A 20 13.48 6.27 1.68
CA GLU A 20 14.55 5.26 1.62
C GLU A 20 14.58 4.55 0.26
N ALA A 21 13.42 4.14 -0.26
CA ALA A 21 13.31 3.48 -1.55
C ALA A 21 13.75 4.40 -2.72
N LEU A 22 13.44 5.71 -2.66
CA LEU A 22 13.90 6.69 -3.64
C LEU A 22 15.41 6.96 -3.52
N GLN A 23 15.97 6.99 -2.31
CA GLN A 23 17.41 7.13 -2.08
C GLN A 23 18.19 5.94 -2.67
N ALA A 24 17.61 4.74 -2.62
CA ALA A 24 18.20 3.53 -3.19
C ALA A 24 18.00 3.40 -4.72
N ALA A 25 17.05 4.13 -5.32
CA ALA A 25 16.73 4.06 -6.74
C ALA A 25 17.66 4.97 -7.57
N PRO A 26 18.57 4.42 -8.40
CA PRO A 26 19.58 5.22 -9.11
C PRO A 26 19.00 6.13 -10.20
N ASP A 27 17.80 5.80 -10.69
CA ASP A 27 17.09 6.48 -11.77
C ASP A 27 16.11 7.55 -11.29
N PHE A 28 16.04 7.80 -9.98
CA PHE A 28 15.22 8.85 -9.38
C PHE A 28 16.04 10.00 -8.78
N GLU A 29 15.37 11.14 -8.71
CA GLU A 29 15.73 12.30 -7.90
C GLU A 29 14.51 12.70 -7.04
N ILE A 30 14.74 13.05 -5.78
CA ILE A 30 13.67 13.49 -4.87
C ILE A 30 13.46 14.99 -5.06
N ALA A 31 12.34 15.38 -5.65
CA ALA A 31 11.96 16.79 -5.85
C ALA A 31 11.64 17.49 -4.53
N GLY A 32 11.06 16.76 -3.57
CA GLY A 32 10.72 17.27 -2.24
C GLY A 32 9.67 16.42 -1.54
N VAL A 33 9.30 16.84 -0.32
CA VAL A 33 8.29 16.19 0.52
C VAL A 33 7.18 17.19 0.85
N VAL A 34 5.95 16.84 0.50
CA VAL A 34 4.75 17.62 0.83
C VAL A 34 4.20 17.12 2.16
N ARG A 35 4.20 17.99 3.19
CA ARG A 35 3.68 17.70 4.54
C ARG A 35 2.60 18.71 4.89
N ARG A 36 1.57 18.26 5.64
CA ARG A 36 0.55 19.17 6.20
C ARG A 36 1.14 20.31 7.03
N ALA A 37 2.18 20.02 7.81
CA ALA A 37 2.91 21.00 8.62
C ALA A 37 4.00 21.76 7.82
N GLY A 38 4.24 21.41 6.55
CA GLY A 38 5.39 21.92 5.80
C GLY A 38 6.70 21.63 6.52
N ALA A 39 7.57 22.64 6.58
CA ALA A 39 8.85 22.59 7.28
C ALA A 39 8.74 22.71 8.81
N GLU A 40 7.54 22.95 9.37
CA GLU A 40 7.36 22.95 10.82
C GLU A 40 7.64 21.54 11.38
N ASN A 41 8.42 21.49 12.46
CA ASN A 41 8.90 20.24 13.09
C ASN A 41 9.42 19.25 12.02
N LYS A 42 10.30 19.74 11.14
CA LYS A 42 10.94 18.94 10.09
C LYS A 42 11.82 17.85 10.72
N PRO A 43 11.59 16.56 10.42
CA PRO A 43 12.47 15.48 10.84
C PRO A 43 13.89 15.68 10.30
N GLU A 44 14.90 15.24 11.05
CA GLU A 44 16.31 15.44 10.72
C GLU A 44 16.69 14.76 9.40
N GLU A 45 16.12 13.59 9.11
CA GLU A 45 16.34 12.90 7.84
C GLU A 45 15.82 13.68 6.62
N LEU A 46 14.96 14.67 6.84
CA LEU A 46 14.50 15.61 5.81
C LEU A 46 15.34 16.90 5.71
N ALA A 47 16.46 16.99 6.42
CA ALA A 47 17.32 18.18 6.43
C ALA A 47 17.71 18.63 5.02
N ASN A 48 18.03 17.67 4.14
CA ASN A 48 18.56 17.90 2.80
C ASN A 48 17.49 17.99 1.69
N TYR A 49 16.20 17.93 2.03
CA TYR A 49 15.12 17.97 1.05
C TYR A 49 14.25 19.21 1.25
N ALA A 50 13.69 19.71 0.14
CA ALA A 50 12.62 20.70 0.19
C ALA A 50 11.40 20.07 0.89
N VAL A 51 10.87 20.76 1.91
CA VAL A 51 9.69 20.31 2.65
C VAL A 51 8.65 21.43 2.66
N VAL A 52 7.54 21.20 1.96
CA VAL A 52 6.58 22.24 1.58
C VAL A 52 5.15 21.86 1.98
N LYS A 53 4.22 22.81 1.94
CA LYS A 53 2.80 22.58 2.26
C LYS A 53 2.00 22.23 1.01
N ASP A 54 2.37 22.77 -0.15
CA ASP A 54 1.76 22.50 -1.45
C ASP A 54 2.83 22.02 -2.45
N ILE A 55 2.48 21.04 -3.30
CA ILE A 55 3.37 20.52 -4.34
C ILE A 55 3.78 21.60 -5.36
N LYS A 56 2.99 22.66 -5.52
CA LYS A 56 3.26 23.82 -6.39
C LYS A 56 4.52 24.59 -6.00
N GLU A 57 4.98 24.41 -4.76
CA GLU A 57 6.24 24.99 -4.28
C GLU A 57 7.48 24.19 -4.72
N LEU A 58 7.28 23.02 -5.35
CA LEU A 58 8.36 22.17 -5.89
C LEU A 58 8.48 22.34 -7.40
N GLU A 59 9.71 22.37 -7.89
CA GLU A 59 10.00 22.53 -9.32
C GLU A 59 10.23 21.19 -10.02
N GLY A 60 9.61 21.07 -11.21
CA GLY A 60 9.86 19.97 -12.14
C GLY A 60 9.46 18.59 -11.60
N VAL A 61 8.39 18.50 -10.82
CA VAL A 61 7.85 17.21 -10.35
C VAL A 61 7.24 16.47 -11.54
N GLU A 62 7.72 15.26 -11.82
CA GLU A 62 7.20 14.39 -12.88
C GLU A 62 6.18 13.37 -12.34
N VAL A 63 6.36 12.92 -11.09
CA VAL A 63 5.46 11.98 -10.43
C VAL A 63 5.30 12.29 -8.94
N ALA A 64 4.06 12.23 -8.44
CA ALA A 64 3.71 12.37 -7.03
C ALA A 64 3.38 10.99 -6.43
N ILE A 65 4.14 10.57 -5.42
CA ILE A 65 3.91 9.33 -4.67
C ILE A 65 3.02 9.65 -3.47
N LEU A 66 1.75 9.25 -3.55
CA LEU A 66 0.71 9.56 -2.57
C LEU A 66 0.79 8.59 -1.38
N CYS A 67 1.45 9.05 -0.33
CA CYS A 67 1.58 8.36 0.96
C CYS A 67 0.53 8.88 1.98
N THR A 68 -0.61 9.34 1.47
CA THR A 68 -1.72 9.89 2.25
C THR A 68 -2.68 8.79 2.71
N PRO A 69 -3.54 9.02 3.72
CA PRO A 69 -4.59 8.07 4.06
C PRO A 69 -5.45 7.71 2.83
N THR A 70 -5.85 6.44 2.70
CA THR A 70 -6.60 5.90 1.56
C THR A 70 -7.77 6.78 1.12
N ARG A 71 -8.54 7.31 2.08
CA ARG A 71 -9.72 8.16 1.79
C ARG A 71 -9.39 9.53 1.21
N SER A 72 -8.13 9.96 1.26
CA SER A 72 -7.66 11.23 0.70
C SER A 72 -7.01 11.08 -0.68
N VAL A 73 -6.73 9.84 -1.12
CA VAL A 73 -6.02 9.55 -2.38
C VAL A 73 -6.69 10.22 -3.57
N GLU A 74 -7.99 10.00 -3.75
CA GLU A 74 -8.72 10.52 -4.92
C GLU A 74 -8.61 12.05 -5.04
N LYS A 75 -8.73 12.76 -3.92
CA LYS A 75 -8.64 14.22 -3.88
C LYS A 75 -7.28 14.70 -4.36
N TYR A 76 -6.19 14.18 -3.77
CA TYR A 76 -4.83 14.58 -4.11
C TYR A 76 -4.46 14.15 -5.53
N ALA A 77 -4.86 12.95 -5.94
CA ALA A 77 -4.61 12.45 -7.29
C ALA A 77 -5.22 13.38 -8.34
N LYS A 78 -6.51 13.76 -8.21
CA LYS A 78 -7.16 14.71 -9.14
C LYS A 78 -6.43 16.05 -9.20
N GLU A 79 -6.03 16.60 -8.06
CA GLU A 79 -5.33 17.89 -8.01
C GLU A 79 -4.02 17.84 -8.79
N TYR A 80 -3.22 16.78 -8.63
CA TYR A 80 -1.90 16.69 -9.27
C TYR A 80 -1.98 16.25 -10.73
N LEU A 81 -2.92 15.37 -11.07
CA LEU A 81 -3.20 15.03 -12.46
C LEU A 81 -3.60 16.29 -13.24
N ALA A 82 -4.40 17.19 -12.66
CA ALA A 82 -4.75 18.47 -13.26
C ALA A 82 -3.55 19.40 -13.57
N MET A 83 -2.42 19.16 -12.90
CA MET A 83 -1.15 19.85 -13.14
C MET A 83 -0.26 19.14 -14.18
N GLY A 84 -0.72 18.02 -14.74
CA GLY A 84 0.07 17.18 -15.63
C GLY A 84 1.11 16.30 -14.91
N ILE A 85 1.01 16.18 -13.58
CA ILE A 85 1.92 15.36 -12.76
C ILE A 85 1.34 13.95 -12.67
N ASN A 86 2.15 12.93 -12.95
CA ASN A 86 1.73 11.54 -12.77
C ASN A 86 1.49 11.24 -11.28
N THR A 87 0.58 10.33 -10.96
CA THR A 87 0.28 9.97 -9.56
C THR A 87 0.40 8.48 -9.35
N VAL A 88 0.95 8.09 -8.20
CA VAL A 88 0.91 6.69 -7.76
C VAL A 88 0.49 6.61 -6.30
N ASP A 89 -0.28 5.59 -5.95
CA ASP A 89 -0.83 5.44 -4.60
C ASP A 89 -0.98 3.99 -4.17
N SER A 90 -1.25 3.81 -2.87
CA SER A 90 -1.50 2.52 -2.23
C SER A 90 -2.94 2.39 -1.72
N PHE A 91 -3.91 2.92 -2.47
CA PHE A 91 -5.33 2.83 -2.10
C PHE A 91 -5.75 1.37 -1.86
N ASP A 92 -6.18 1.06 -0.63
CA ASP A 92 -6.33 -0.31 -0.13
C ASP A 92 -7.78 -0.76 0.14
N ILE A 93 -8.78 0.07 -0.20
CA ILE A 93 -10.19 -0.32 -0.06
C ILE A 93 -10.61 -1.08 -1.31
N HIS A 94 -10.45 -2.41 -1.30
CA HIS A 94 -10.71 -3.29 -2.45
C HIS A 94 -12.06 -3.06 -3.15
N THR A 95 -13.13 -2.81 -2.40
CA THR A 95 -14.47 -2.58 -2.94
C THR A 95 -14.61 -1.25 -3.69
N GLY A 96 -13.71 -0.29 -3.47
CA GLY A 96 -13.72 1.04 -4.11
C GLY A 96 -12.76 1.18 -5.29
N ILE A 97 -11.90 0.18 -5.56
CA ILE A 97 -10.82 0.30 -6.57
C ILE A 97 -11.38 0.60 -7.97
N VAL A 98 -12.46 -0.06 -8.37
CA VAL A 98 -13.05 0.11 -9.71
C VAL A 98 -13.58 1.53 -9.91
N ASP A 99 -14.24 2.10 -8.90
CA ASP A 99 -14.79 3.45 -8.98
C ASP A 99 -13.70 4.51 -8.91
N LEU A 100 -12.67 4.30 -8.08
CA LEU A 100 -11.46 5.13 -8.08
C LEU A 100 -10.79 5.13 -9.45
N ARG A 101 -10.58 3.94 -10.04
CA ARG A 101 -9.97 3.77 -11.37
C ARG A 101 -10.74 4.54 -12.44
N ARG A 102 -12.06 4.40 -12.50
CA ARG A 102 -12.91 5.11 -13.48
C ARG A 102 -12.77 6.63 -13.34
N THR A 103 -12.78 7.10 -12.11
CA THR A 103 -12.75 8.52 -11.80
C THR A 103 -11.39 9.14 -12.12
N LEU A 104 -10.30 8.48 -11.76
CA LEU A 104 -8.95 8.95 -12.06
C LEU A 104 -8.56 8.72 -13.52
N ASP A 105 -9.13 7.73 -14.21
CA ASP A 105 -8.91 7.52 -15.65
C ASP A 105 -9.39 8.71 -16.48
N ALA A 106 -10.58 9.24 -16.15
CA ALA A 106 -11.12 10.43 -16.80
C ALA A 106 -10.21 11.65 -16.58
N ALA A 107 -9.81 11.91 -15.33
CA ALA A 107 -8.94 13.04 -14.99
C ALA A 107 -7.55 12.91 -15.63
N ALA A 108 -6.93 11.72 -15.55
CA ALA A 108 -5.62 11.46 -16.11
C ALA A 108 -5.59 11.67 -17.64
N LYS A 109 -6.62 11.19 -18.35
CA LYS A 109 -6.75 11.40 -19.81
C LYS A 109 -6.97 12.86 -20.17
N GLU A 110 -7.84 13.57 -19.45
CA GLU A 110 -8.10 14.99 -19.66
C GLU A 110 -6.83 15.83 -19.58
N HIS A 111 -5.97 15.53 -18.61
CA HIS A 111 -4.76 16.29 -18.34
C HIS A 111 -3.47 15.66 -18.87
N LYS A 112 -3.59 14.63 -19.72
CA LYS A 112 -2.46 13.93 -20.36
C LYS A 112 -1.42 13.39 -19.36
N ALA A 113 -1.88 12.94 -18.20
CA ALA A 113 -1.07 12.36 -17.13
C ALA A 113 -1.44 10.89 -16.90
N VAL A 114 -0.67 10.21 -16.06
CA VAL A 114 -0.86 8.79 -15.70
C VAL A 114 -1.13 8.67 -14.21
N SER A 115 -2.11 7.83 -13.84
CA SER A 115 -2.30 7.39 -12.47
C SER A 115 -2.12 5.89 -12.34
N ILE A 116 -1.28 5.40 -11.42
CA ILE A 116 -1.23 3.98 -11.06
C ILE A 116 -1.69 3.82 -9.61
N ILE A 117 -2.86 3.21 -9.44
CA ILE A 117 -3.57 3.16 -8.16
C ILE A 117 -3.39 1.80 -7.48
N SER A 118 -3.64 1.76 -6.17
CA SER A 118 -3.72 0.50 -5.41
C SER A 118 -2.46 -0.35 -5.55
N ALA A 119 -1.30 0.31 -5.49
CA ALA A 119 0.03 -0.27 -5.73
C ALA A 119 0.83 -0.41 -4.43
N GLY A 120 0.40 -1.33 -3.57
CA GLY A 120 1.19 -1.86 -2.46
C GLY A 120 1.59 -3.31 -2.72
N TRP A 121 1.60 -4.12 -1.67
CA TRP A 121 1.70 -5.57 -1.83
C TRP A 121 0.32 -6.22 -1.98
N ASP A 122 -0.67 -5.83 -1.17
CA ASP A 122 -2.08 -6.17 -1.40
C ASP A 122 -3.03 -5.03 -0.97
N PRO A 123 -3.78 -4.40 -1.90
CA PRO A 123 -3.73 -4.60 -3.35
C PRO A 123 -2.38 -4.19 -3.95
N GLY A 124 -2.03 -4.77 -5.10
CA GLY A 124 -0.77 -4.51 -5.79
C GLY A 124 -0.06 -5.77 -6.28
N SER A 125 1.16 -6.06 -5.80
CA SER A 125 1.95 -7.20 -6.28
C SER A 125 1.23 -8.55 -6.15
N ASP A 126 0.48 -8.78 -5.06
CA ASP A 126 -0.33 -9.99 -4.87
C ASP A 126 -1.45 -10.07 -5.91
N SER A 127 -1.95 -8.93 -6.38
CA SER A 127 -2.99 -8.88 -7.40
C SER A 127 -2.45 -9.34 -8.76
N ILE A 128 -1.20 -9.02 -9.08
CA ILE A 128 -0.51 -9.55 -10.27
C ILE A 128 -0.42 -11.08 -10.18
N VAL A 129 0.05 -11.59 -9.03
CA VAL A 129 0.18 -13.03 -8.80
C VAL A 129 -1.18 -13.73 -8.88
N ARG A 130 -2.21 -13.22 -8.20
CA ARG A 130 -3.58 -13.76 -8.28
C ARG A 130 -4.07 -13.82 -9.73
N THR A 131 -3.88 -12.75 -10.48
CA THR A 131 -4.29 -12.68 -11.88
C THR A 131 -3.57 -13.73 -12.73
N MET A 132 -2.25 -13.83 -12.58
CA MET A 132 -1.45 -14.83 -13.30
C MET A 132 -1.92 -16.26 -12.99
N LEU A 133 -2.09 -16.59 -11.71
CA LEU A 133 -2.53 -17.91 -11.26
C LEU A 133 -3.94 -18.24 -11.77
N GLU A 134 -4.85 -17.26 -11.78
CA GLU A 134 -6.19 -17.42 -12.32
C GLU A 134 -6.18 -17.63 -13.83
N ALA A 135 -5.31 -16.93 -14.57
CA ALA A 135 -5.15 -17.12 -16.01
C ALA A 135 -4.64 -18.51 -16.39
N ILE A 136 -3.61 -19.04 -15.70
CA ILE A 136 -2.99 -20.33 -16.06
C ILE A 136 -3.79 -21.55 -15.60
N ALA A 137 -4.68 -21.38 -14.60
CA ALA A 137 -5.55 -22.44 -14.11
C ALA A 137 -6.97 -21.93 -13.89
N PRO A 138 -7.77 -21.68 -14.94
CA PRO A 138 -9.01 -20.89 -14.89
C PRO A 138 -10.17 -21.48 -14.09
N LYS A 139 -10.16 -22.79 -13.79
CA LYS A 139 -11.11 -23.38 -12.83
C LYS A 139 -10.38 -23.66 -11.54
N GLY A 140 -10.95 -23.28 -10.40
CA GLY A 140 -10.32 -23.53 -9.10
C GLY A 140 -10.74 -22.53 -8.04
N ILE A 141 -10.05 -22.61 -6.90
CA ILE A 141 -10.22 -21.69 -5.78
C ILE A 141 -8.85 -21.11 -5.45
N THR A 142 -8.83 -19.80 -5.21
CA THR A 142 -7.67 -19.08 -4.67
C THR A 142 -7.99 -18.68 -3.23
N TYR A 143 -7.05 -18.93 -2.31
CA TYR A 143 -7.11 -18.40 -0.95
C TYR A 143 -5.94 -17.46 -0.71
N THR A 144 -6.19 -16.35 -0.03
CA THR A 144 -5.16 -15.37 0.36
C THR A 144 -5.14 -15.27 1.88
N ASN A 145 -4.06 -15.77 2.48
CA ASN A 145 -3.89 -15.86 3.92
C ASN A 145 -2.87 -14.81 4.39
N PHE A 146 -3.34 -13.69 4.92
CA PHE A 146 -2.48 -12.63 5.46
C PHE A 146 -1.92 -12.95 6.85
N GLY A 147 -0.69 -12.51 7.08
CA GLY A 147 -0.03 -12.51 8.38
C GLY A 147 0.80 -13.76 8.68
N PRO A 148 1.29 -13.92 9.92
CA PRO A 148 1.14 -12.98 11.04
C PRO A 148 1.68 -11.59 10.72
N GLY A 149 0.96 -10.53 11.09
CA GLY A 149 1.46 -9.18 10.92
C GLY A 149 0.50 -8.09 11.35
N MET A 150 1.05 -6.90 11.59
CA MET A 150 0.28 -5.73 11.97
C MET A 150 -0.62 -5.26 10.82
N SER A 151 -1.93 -5.16 11.09
CA SER A 151 -2.85 -4.48 10.18
C SER A 151 -2.98 -3.01 10.56
N MET A 152 -2.50 -2.14 9.68
CA MET A 152 -2.52 -0.69 9.88
C MET A 152 -3.96 -0.16 10.01
N GLY A 153 -4.86 -0.54 9.10
CA GLY A 153 -6.27 -0.12 9.13
C GLY A 153 -7.01 -0.56 10.38
N HIS A 154 -6.90 -1.83 10.78
CA HIS A 154 -7.53 -2.34 12.01
C HIS A 154 -6.94 -1.69 13.26
N THR A 155 -5.62 -1.43 13.28
CA THR A 155 -5.01 -0.71 14.41
C THR A 155 -5.55 0.70 14.54
N VAL A 156 -5.75 1.42 13.42
CA VAL A 156 -6.37 2.75 13.43
C VAL A 156 -7.82 2.68 13.91
N ALA A 157 -8.59 1.68 13.48
CA ALA A 157 -9.97 1.48 13.95
C ALA A 157 -10.03 1.28 15.47
N VAL A 158 -9.17 0.43 16.04
CA VAL A 158 -9.11 0.22 17.50
C VAL A 158 -8.70 1.50 18.23
N LYS A 159 -7.73 2.26 17.71
CA LYS A 159 -7.32 3.54 18.32
C LYS A 159 -8.44 4.59 18.33
N ALA A 160 -9.43 4.45 17.46
CA ALA A 160 -10.58 5.35 17.41
C ALA A 160 -11.68 5.01 18.44
N ILE A 161 -11.59 3.85 19.11
CA ILE A 161 -12.55 3.45 20.14
C ILE A 161 -12.24 4.16 21.45
N ASP A 162 -13.28 4.70 22.10
CA ASP A 162 -13.15 5.36 23.39
C ASP A 162 -12.57 4.44 24.46
N GLY A 163 -11.72 5.00 25.31
CA GLY A 163 -10.99 4.24 26.33
C GLY A 163 -9.70 3.58 25.85
N VAL A 164 -9.44 3.50 24.54
CA VAL A 164 -8.15 3.03 24.02
C VAL A 164 -7.13 4.17 24.08
N LYS A 165 -5.98 3.92 24.74
CA LYS A 165 -4.82 4.83 24.79
C LYS A 165 -3.84 4.50 23.66
N ALA A 166 -3.51 3.23 23.49
CA ALA A 166 -2.68 2.72 22.41
C ALA A 166 -3.23 1.36 21.96
N ALA A 167 -2.97 0.98 20.71
CA ALA A 167 -3.40 -0.30 20.19
C ALA A 167 -2.49 -0.84 19.10
N LEU A 168 -2.49 -2.17 18.99
CA LEU A 168 -1.90 -2.97 17.92
C LEU A 168 -2.89 -4.07 17.56
N SER A 169 -3.31 -4.14 16.30
CA SER A 169 -4.14 -5.23 15.78
C SER A 169 -3.32 -6.11 14.84
N MET A 170 -3.11 -7.35 15.23
CA MET A 170 -2.42 -8.37 14.44
C MET A 170 -3.43 -9.23 13.67
N THR A 171 -3.17 -9.43 12.38
CA THR A 171 -3.88 -10.41 11.54
C THR A 171 -3.13 -11.73 11.58
N ILE A 172 -3.80 -12.81 11.97
CA ILE A 172 -3.24 -14.16 12.05
C ILE A 172 -4.01 -15.06 11.07
N PRO A 173 -3.34 -15.72 10.12
CA PRO A 173 -4.02 -16.61 9.18
C PRO A 173 -4.44 -17.90 9.88
N THR A 174 -5.69 -18.31 9.68
CA THR A 174 -6.19 -19.64 10.10
C THR A 174 -6.39 -20.58 8.91
N GLY A 175 -6.07 -20.12 7.69
CA GLY A 175 -6.21 -20.85 6.44
C GLY A 175 -7.50 -20.51 5.69
N THR A 176 -7.56 -20.89 4.42
CA THR A 176 -8.71 -20.71 3.52
C THR A 176 -9.27 -19.27 3.45
N GLY A 177 -8.39 -18.26 3.61
CA GLY A 177 -8.79 -16.85 3.60
C GLY A 177 -9.50 -16.37 4.87
N ILE A 178 -9.51 -17.19 5.92
CA ILE A 178 -10.06 -16.84 7.23
C ILE A 178 -8.92 -16.33 8.11
N HIS A 179 -9.20 -15.29 8.87
CA HIS A 179 -8.24 -14.68 9.78
C HIS A 179 -8.80 -14.60 11.19
N ARG A 180 -7.87 -14.67 12.15
CA ARG A 180 -8.07 -14.29 13.54
C ARG A 180 -7.43 -12.94 13.77
N ARG A 181 -8.07 -12.11 14.59
CA ARG A 181 -7.55 -10.81 15.05
C ARG A 181 -7.03 -10.94 16.48
N MET A 182 -5.75 -10.66 16.68
CA MET A 182 -5.17 -10.52 18.01
C MET A 182 -4.94 -9.04 18.28
N VAL A 183 -5.76 -8.45 19.14
CA VAL A 183 -5.76 -7.03 19.46
C VAL A 183 -5.13 -6.80 20.83
N TYR A 184 -4.07 -6.00 20.88
CA TYR A 184 -3.39 -5.60 22.10
C TYR A 184 -3.66 -4.12 22.35
N ILE A 185 -4.08 -3.77 23.57
CA ILE A 185 -4.42 -2.39 23.93
C ILE A 185 -3.75 -1.94 25.22
N GLU A 186 -3.50 -0.64 25.31
CA GLU A 186 -3.39 0.10 26.57
C GLU A 186 -4.69 0.87 26.78
N LEU A 187 -5.15 0.95 28.02
CA LEU A 187 -6.36 1.68 28.38
C LEU A 187 -6.05 3.10 28.87
N LYS A 188 -6.99 4.00 28.64
CA LYS A 188 -7.05 5.30 29.32
C LYS A 188 -7.56 5.10 30.74
N ASP A 189 -7.13 5.96 31.65
CA ASP A 189 -7.57 5.94 33.04
C ASP A 189 -9.10 6.06 33.14
N GLY A 190 -9.70 5.28 34.04
CA GLY A 190 -11.15 5.29 34.30
C GLY A 190 -12.01 4.41 33.40
N TYR A 191 -11.44 3.78 32.36
CA TYR A 191 -12.16 2.84 31.50
C TYR A 191 -12.03 1.39 31.98
N LYS A 192 -13.11 0.61 31.86
CA LYS A 192 -13.08 -0.83 32.15
C LYS A 192 -12.69 -1.61 30.91
N PHE A 193 -11.81 -2.59 31.10
CA PHE A 193 -11.31 -3.43 30.01
C PHE A 193 -12.44 -4.16 29.28
N GLU A 194 -13.40 -4.71 30.00
CA GLU A 194 -14.47 -5.53 29.44
C GLU A 194 -15.38 -4.73 28.51
N GLU A 195 -15.66 -3.47 28.86
CA GLU A 195 -16.49 -2.55 28.07
C GLU A 195 -15.77 -2.17 26.76
N VAL A 196 -14.48 -1.81 26.85
CA VAL A 196 -13.66 -1.48 25.66
C VAL A 196 -13.44 -2.70 24.77
N ALA A 197 -13.18 -3.87 25.35
CA ALA A 197 -13.00 -5.12 24.60
C ALA A 197 -14.30 -5.54 23.88
N ALA A 198 -15.46 -5.35 24.50
CA ALA A 198 -16.76 -5.60 23.86
C ALA A 198 -17.01 -4.62 22.70
N ALA A 199 -16.68 -3.33 22.88
CA ALA A 199 -16.78 -2.34 21.82
C ALA A 199 -15.88 -2.68 20.62
N ILE A 200 -14.63 -3.09 20.86
CA ILE A 200 -13.71 -3.54 19.81
C ILE A 200 -14.31 -4.72 19.03
N LYS A 201 -14.83 -5.74 19.71
CA LYS A 201 -15.39 -6.93 19.05
C LYS A 201 -16.69 -6.65 18.29
N ALA A 202 -17.45 -5.63 18.69
CA ALA A 202 -18.68 -5.23 18.02
C ALA A 202 -18.44 -4.28 16.84
N ASP A 203 -17.25 -3.71 16.71
CA ASP A 203 -16.91 -2.80 15.61
C ASP A 203 -16.99 -3.52 14.26
N PRO A 204 -17.50 -2.87 13.19
CA PRO A 204 -17.61 -3.47 11.85
C PRO A 204 -16.30 -4.05 11.30
N TYR A 205 -15.13 -3.58 11.74
CA TYR A 205 -13.83 -4.13 11.37
C TYR A 205 -13.53 -5.51 12.00
N PHE A 206 -14.21 -5.89 13.09
CA PHE A 206 -13.87 -7.08 13.88
C PHE A 206 -15.02 -8.06 14.05
N VAL A 207 -16.26 -7.62 13.90
CA VAL A 207 -17.47 -8.42 14.20
C VAL A 207 -17.58 -9.71 13.39
N ASN A 208 -16.96 -9.75 12.21
CA ASN A 208 -16.97 -10.92 11.33
C ASN A 208 -15.78 -11.88 11.54
N ASP A 209 -14.79 -11.47 12.34
CA ASP A 209 -13.55 -12.21 12.55
C ASP A 209 -13.47 -12.75 13.99
N GLU A 210 -12.82 -13.90 14.17
CA GLU A 210 -12.46 -14.37 15.52
C GLU A 210 -11.51 -13.35 16.16
N THR A 211 -11.99 -12.61 17.17
CA THR A 211 -11.24 -11.48 17.75
C THR A 211 -10.95 -11.70 19.23
N HIS A 212 -9.65 -11.63 19.58
CA HIS A 212 -9.15 -11.68 20.95
C HIS A 212 -8.55 -10.33 21.33
N VAL A 213 -9.02 -9.74 22.44
CA VAL A 213 -8.50 -8.48 22.96
C VAL A 213 -7.69 -8.75 24.22
N LYS A 214 -6.49 -8.18 24.33
CA LYS A 214 -5.59 -8.33 25.48
C LYS A 214 -5.09 -6.97 25.96
N LEU A 215 -5.16 -6.75 27.26
CA LEU A 215 -4.50 -5.62 27.90
C LEU A 215 -3.00 -5.89 28.00
N VAL A 216 -2.17 -4.91 27.66
CA VAL A 216 -0.70 -5.03 27.75
C VAL A 216 -0.09 -3.84 28.47
N PRO A 217 1.07 -4.00 29.14
CA PRO A 217 1.74 -2.89 29.82
C PRO A 217 2.26 -1.82 28.86
N SER A 218 2.69 -2.23 27.65
CA SER A 218 3.17 -1.35 26.59
C SER A 218 2.85 -1.97 25.24
N VAL A 219 2.07 -1.28 24.43
CA VAL A 219 1.83 -1.66 23.02
C VAL A 219 3.10 -1.47 22.19
N ASP A 220 3.90 -0.45 22.53
CA ASP A 220 5.15 -0.11 21.84
C ASP A 220 6.16 -1.28 21.86
N ALA A 221 6.24 -1.98 22.99
CA ALA A 221 7.10 -3.16 23.15
C ALA A 221 6.72 -4.36 22.26
N LEU A 222 5.54 -4.33 21.62
CA LEU A 222 5.03 -5.38 20.74
C LEU A 222 5.03 -4.97 19.26
N LEU A 223 5.45 -3.75 18.94
CA LEU A 223 5.41 -3.26 17.57
C LEU A 223 6.40 -4.02 16.70
N ASP A 224 5.86 -4.77 15.75
CA ASP A 224 6.57 -5.37 14.64
C ASP A 224 5.83 -5.03 13.34
N MET A 225 6.55 -4.43 12.40
CA MET A 225 6.05 -4.10 11.06
C MET A 225 6.17 -5.29 10.10
N GLY A 226 6.63 -6.44 10.61
CA GLY A 226 6.55 -7.73 9.96
C GLY A 226 5.12 -8.03 9.50
N HIS A 227 5.01 -8.46 8.25
CA HIS A 227 3.78 -8.96 7.66
C HIS A 227 4.12 -9.96 6.56
N GLY A 228 3.12 -10.36 5.79
CA GLY A 228 3.28 -11.44 4.84
C GLY A 228 1.96 -11.97 4.34
N VAL A 229 2.07 -12.84 3.36
CA VAL A 229 0.96 -13.51 2.71
C VAL A 229 1.36 -14.95 2.41
N ASN A 230 0.39 -15.83 2.49
CA ASN A 230 0.39 -17.13 1.84
C ASN A 230 -0.81 -17.18 0.89
N LEU A 231 -0.52 -17.07 -0.41
CA LEU A 231 -1.51 -17.15 -1.48
C LEU A 231 -1.43 -18.54 -2.09
N THR A 232 -2.56 -19.26 -2.08
CA THR A 232 -2.64 -20.60 -2.67
C THR A 232 -3.70 -20.65 -3.75
N ARG A 233 -3.46 -21.42 -4.82
CA ARG A 233 -4.49 -21.76 -5.81
C ARG A 233 -4.47 -23.26 -6.08
N LYS A 234 -5.63 -23.90 -5.95
CA LYS A 234 -5.87 -25.25 -6.48
C LYS A 234 -6.83 -25.16 -7.66
N GLY A 235 -6.42 -25.65 -8.81
CA GLY A 235 -7.21 -25.51 -10.03
C GLY A 235 -6.95 -26.51 -11.14
N VAL A 236 -7.37 -26.11 -12.34
CA VAL A 236 -7.38 -26.91 -13.58
C VAL A 236 -6.80 -26.08 -14.70
N SER A 237 -5.78 -26.59 -15.38
CA SER A 237 -5.27 -26.03 -16.63
C SER A 237 -5.89 -26.80 -17.81
N GLY A 238 -6.68 -26.10 -18.64
CA GLY A 238 -7.47 -26.73 -19.69
C GLY A 238 -8.47 -27.75 -19.11
N LYS A 239 -8.18 -29.04 -19.26
CA LYS A 239 -9.00 -30.15 -18.73
C LYS A 239 -8.31 -30.92 -17.59
N THR A 240 -7.04 -30.64 -17.31
CA THR A 240 -6.21 -31.42 -16.40
C THR A 240 -6.32 -30.88 -14.98
N GLN A 241 -6.85 -31.71 -14.08
CA GLN A 241 -7.08 -31.36 -12.67
C GLN A 241 -5.76 -31.25 -11.88
N ASN A 242 -5.88 -30.81 -10.61
CA ASN A 242 -4.83 -30.86 -9.60
C ASN A 242 -3.58 -29.99 -9.89
N GLN A 243 -3.79 -28.79 -10.42
CA GLN A 243 -2.75 -27.76 -10.47
C GLN A 243 -2.70 -27.07 -9.10
N LEU A 244 -1.53 -27.08 -8.46
CA LEU A 244 -1.32 -26.53 -7.11
C LEU A 244 -0.26 -25.45 -7.18
N PHE A 245 -0.62 -24.24 -6.77
CA PHE A 245 0.27 -23.08 -6.76
C PHE A 245 0.31 -22.46 -5.38
N GLU A 246 1.47 -21.94 -5.02
CA GLU A 246 1.69 -21.24 -3.76
C GLU A 246 2.65 -20.07 -3.98
N PHE A 247 2.33 -18.94 -3.38
CA PHE A 247 3.15 -17.74 -3.34
C PHE A 247 3.22 -17.23 -1.90
N ASN A 248 4.43 -16.94 -1.43
CA ASN A 248 4.69 -16.60 -0.03
C ASN A 248 5.53 -15.33 0.08
N MET A 249 5.15 -14.44 0.99
CA MET A 249 5.98 -13.31 1.40
C MET A 249 6.10 -13.26 2.93
N ARG A 250 7.28 -12.92 3.41
CA ARG A 250 7.57 -12.51 4.80
C ARG A 250 8.42 -11.25 4.73
N ILE A 251 7.82 -10.12 5.07
CA ILE A 251 8.31 -8.80 4.66
C ILE A 251 8.09 -7.78 5.77
N ASN A 252 8.75 -6.63 5.65
CA ASN A 252 8.35 -5.41 6.36
C ASN A 252 7.27 -4.70 5.53
N ASN A 253 6.08 -4.52 6.11
CA ASN A 253 4.88 -4.04 5.42
C ASN A 253 5.04 -2.66 4.74
N PRO A 254 5.30 -1.57 5.49
CA PRO A 254 5.45 -0.25 4.88
C PRO A 254 6.68 -0.16 3.96
N ALA A 255 7.76 -0.90 4.23
CA ALA A 255 8.94 -0.94 3.36
C ALA A 255 8.63 -1.53 1.98
N LEU A 256 7.97 -2.70 1.93
CA LEU A 256 7.59 -3.31 0.66
C LEU A 256 6.57 -2.45 -0.09
N THR A 257 5.58 -1.88 0.62
CA THR A 257 4.60 -0.96 0.01
C THR A 257 5.30 0.22 -0.65
N ALA A 258 6.25 0.86 0.05
CA ALA A 258 7.03 1.96 -0.49
C ALA A 258 7.88 1.57 -1.70
N GLN A 259 8.52 0.39 -1.66
CA GLN A 259 9.29 -0.11 -2.80
C GLN A 259 8.40 -0.31 -4.03
N VAL A 260 7.20 -0.87 -3.86
CA VAL A 260 6.23 -1.02 -4.96
C VAL A 260 5.79 0.33 -5.50
N LEU A 261 5.53 1.32 -4.63
CA LEU A 261 5.19 2.68 -5.06
C LEU A 261 6.30 3.30 -5.93
N VAL A 262 7.58 3.12 -5.59
CA VAL A 262 8.69 3.59 -6.44
C VAL A 262 8.74 2.82 -7.77
N CYS A 263 8.46 1.51 -7.75
CA CYS A 263 8.37 0.70 -8.97
C CYS A 263 7.25 1.17 -9.91
N VAL A 264 6.05 1.46 -9.39
CA VAL A 264 4.97 1.97 -10.24
C VAL A 264 5.17 3.44 -10.60
N ALA A 265 5.84 4.25 -9.78
CA ALA A 265 6.23 5.60 -10.18
C ALA A 265 7.07 5.56 -11.46
N ARG A 266 8.00 4.60 -11.55
CA ARG A 266 8.79 4.34 -12.76
C ARG A 266 7.92 3.89 -13.93
N ALA A 267 7.03 2.92 -13.70
CA ALA A 267 6.15 2.41 -14.75
C ALA A 267 5.20 3.48 -15.29
N SER A 268 4.78 4.45 -14.46
CA SER A 268 3.92 5.56 -14.87
C SER A 268 4.53 6.39 -16.00
N MET A 269 5.86 6.48 -16.05
CA MET A 269 6.59 7.19 -17.11
C MET A 269 6.56 6.47 -18.47
N LYS A 270 6.13 5.20 -18.49
CA LYS A 270 6.09 4.34 -19.68
C LYS A 270 4.66 4.13 -20.20
N GLN A 271 3.64 4.52 -19.44
CA GLN A 271 2.23 4.32 -19.84
C GLN A 271 1.69 5.50 -20.66
N GLN A 272 0.61 5.24 -21.39
CA GLN A 272 -0.19 6.30 -22.01
C GLN A 272 -1.10 6.97 -20.97
N PRO A 273 -1.63 8.18 -21.24
CA PRO A 273 -2.52 8.85 -20.31
C PRO A 273 -3.75 8.00 -19.93
N GLY A 274 -4.01 7.91 -18.62
CA GLY A 274 -5.06 7.04 -18.07
C GLY A 274 -4.77 6.58 -16.65
N CYS A 275 -5.69 5.77 -16.11
CA CYS A 275 -5.54 5.18 -14.78
C CYS A 275 -5.46 3.65 -14.85
N TYR A 276 -4.47 3.10 -14.16
CA TYR A 276 -4.12 1.69 -14.19
C TYR A 276 -4.02 1.12 -12.78
N THR A 277 -4.47 -0.11 -12.60
CA THR A 277 -4.02 -0.98 -11.50
C THR A 277 -2.73 -1.69 -11.93
N MET A 278 -1.99 -2.27 -10.98
CA MET A 278 -0.78 -3.03 -11.30
C MET A 278 -1.01 -4.24 -12.23
N VAL A 279 -2.23 -4.77 -12.29
CA VAL A 279 -2.60 -5.88 -13.20
C VAL A 279 -2.59 -5.44 -14.66
N GLU A 280 -2.78 -4.14 -14.91
CA GLU A 280 -2.85 -3.55 -16.24
C GLU A 280 -1.48 -3.05 -16.74
N VAL A 281 -0.43 -3.21 -15.93
CA VAL A 281 0.93 -2.74 -16.19
C VAL A 281 1.86 -3.93 -16.44
N PRO A 282 2.62 -3.97 -17.55
CA PRO A 282 3.64 -4.99 -17.76
C PRO A 282 4.66 -4.98 -16.61
N VAL A 283 4.93 -6.14 -16.00
CA VAL A 283 5.86 -6.22 -14.84
C VAL A 283 7.28 -5.74 -15.15
N ILE A 284 7.70 -5.79 -16.41
CA ILE A 284 9.01 -5.27 -16.85
C ILE A 284 9.09 -3.74 -16.76
N ASP A 285 7.96 -3.03 -16.81
CA ASP A 285 7.93 -1.57 -16.71
C ASP A 285 8.29 -1.08 -15.31
N LEU A 286 8.13 -1.94 -14.30
CA LEU A 286 8.49 -1.71 -12.90
C LEU A 286 10.01 -1.61 -12.69
N LEU A 287 10.82 -2.14 -13.62
CA LEU A 287 12.27 -2.25 -13.49
C LEU A 287 13.00 -1.05 -14.13
N PRO A 288 14.11 -0.57 -13.53
CA PRO A 288 14.94 0.50 -14.08
C PRO A 288 15.77 0.04 -15.28
N GLY A 289 16.26 0.96 -16.10
CA GLY A 289 17.17 0.63 -17.20
C GLY A 289 16.47 0.04 -18.43
N ASP A 290 17.24 -0.67 -19.25
CA ASP A 290 16.81 -1.13 -20.56
C ASP A 290 16.05 -2.45 -20.53
N ARG A 291 15.06 -2.55 -21.41
CA ARG A 291 14.16 -3.71 -21.48
C ARG A 291 14.91 -5.00 -21.88
N GLU A 292 15.87 -4.89 -22.79
CA GLU A 292 16.61 -6.05 -23.30
C GLU A 292 17.49 -6.70 -22.24
N GLU A 293 18.06 -5.92 -21.31
CA GLU A 293 18.85 -6.44 -20.19
C GLU A 293 18.00 -7.35 -19.29
N TRP A 294 16.78 -6.92 -18.96
CA TRP A 294 15.86 -7.72 -18.15
C TRP A 294 15.32 -8.93 -18.88
N ILE A 295 15.09 -8.84 -20.20
CA ILE A 295 14.73 -10.01 -21.00
C ILE A 295 15.86 -11.03 -20.97
N GLY A 296 17.11 -10.61 -21.20
CA GLY A 296 18.26 -11.52 -21.17
C GLY A 296 18.55 -12.11 -19.79
N HIS A 297 18.13 -11.44 -18.70
CA HIS A 297 18.36 -11.89 -17.33
C HIS A 297 17.22 -12.77 -16.76
N LEU A 298 15.96 -12.46 -17.08
CA LEU A 298 14.79 -13.02 -16.39
C LEU A 298 13.95 -14.00 -17.25
N VAL A 299 14.26 -14.16 -18.54
CA VAL A 299 13.57 -15.06 -19.49
C VAL A 299 14.55 -16.11 -20.00
#